data_AF-A0A3Q0IZN5-F1
#
_entry.id   AF-A0A3Q0IZN5-F1
#
_cell.length_a   1.000
_cell.length_b   1.000
_cell.length_c   1.000
_cell.angle_alpha   90.00
_cell.angle_beta   90.00
_cell.angle_gamma   90.00
#
_symmetry.space_group_name_H-M   'P 1'
#
loop_
_entity.id
_entity.type
_entity.pdbx_description
1 polymer ?
#
loop_
_entity_poly.entity_id
_entity_poly.type
_entity_poly.pdbx_seq_one_letter_code
_entity_poly.pdbx_strand_id
1 'polypeptide(L)' 'MQPVRLVQSATHFVRTSGPSPVDPSKTVDDLLTPCSPSTPGAVEMNFMDVPSDKLLEPPVSMEAQ' A
#
# COMPACT_ATOMS: atom_id res chain seq x y z
N MET A 1 1.69 -2.24 16.70
CA MET A 1 2.82 -2.31 15.75
C MET A 1 2.83 -1.06 14.88
N GLN A 2 3.97 -0.39 14.65
CA GLN A 2 3.99 0.83 13.83
C GLN A 2 3.83 0.48 12.34
N PRO A 3 2.84 1.06 11.61
CA PRO A 3 2.53 0.76 10.21
C PRO A 3 3.72 0.87 9.25
N VAL A 4 4.64 1.80 9.56
CA VAL A 4 5.90 2.00 8.84
C VAL A 4 6.73 0.73 8.72
N ARG A 5 6.75 -0.12 9.76
CA ARG A 5 7.55 -1.36 9.72
C ARG A 5 6.97 -2.38 8.74
N LEU A 6 5.64 -2.48 8.63
CA LEU A 6 4.99 -3.41 7.69
C LEU A 6 5.28 -3.01 6.26
N VAL A 7 5.18 -1.72 5.94
CA VAL A 7 5.47 -1.18 4.62
C VAL A 7 6.95 -1.38 4.26
N GLN A 8 7.88 -1.14 5.18
CA GLN A 8 9.32 -1.34 4.94
C GLN A 8 9.72 -2.82 4.78
N SER A 9 8.98 -3.74 5.40
CA SER A 9 9.20 -5.19 5.25
C SER A 9 8.44 -5.82 4.07
N ALA A 10 7.57 -5.06 3.40
CA ALA A 10 6.77 -5.56 2.30
C ALA A 10 7.65 -5.80 1.06
N THR A 11 7.59 -7.03 0.54
CA THR A 11 8.26 -7.45 -0.69
C THR A 11 7.32 -7.51 -1.89
N HIS A 12 6.01 -7.40 -1.64
CA HIS A 12 4.98 -7.53 -2.64
C HIS A 12 3.94 -6.43 -2.47
N PHE A 13 3.56 -5.83 -3.59
CA PHE A 13 2.55 -4.79 -3.65
C PHE A 13 1.57 -5.13 -4.76
N VAL A 14 0.29 -4.90 -4.50
CA VAL A 14 -0.77 -5.11 -5.49
C VAL A 14 -1.33 -3.77 -5.93
N ARG A 15 -1.67 -3.68 -7.22
CA ARG A 15 -2.42 -2.53 -7.74
C ARG A 15 -3.86 -2.61 -7.28
N THR A 16 -4.31 -1.55 -6.63
CA THR A 16 -5.67 -1.41 -6.12
C THR A 16 -6.23 -0.06 -6.50
N SER A 17 -7.56 -0.01 -6.53
CA SER A 17 -8.30 1.23 -6.71
C SER A 17 -8.76 1.79 -5.39
N GLY A 18 -8.64 3.11 -5.24
CA GLY A 18 -8.96 3.79 -3.99
C GLY A 18 -8.94 5.30 -4.14
N PRO A 19 -9.35 6.04 -3.10
CA PRO A 19 -9.28 7.49 -3.09
C PRO A 19 -7.83 7.95 -3.23
N SER A 20 -7.58 8.94 -4.09
CA SER A 20 -6.25 9.49 -4.28
C SER A 20 -5.75 10.10 -2.97
N PRO A 21 -4.51 9.81 -2.55
CA PRO A 21 -3.91 10.42 -1.36
C PRO A 21 -3.79 11.95 -1.48
N VAL A 22 -3.77 12.46 -2.71
CA VAL A 22 -3.71 13.90 -3.00
C VAL A 22 -5.10 14.53 -3.06
N ASP A 23 -6.10 13.79 -3.58
CA ASP A 23 -7.47 14.30 -3.75
C ASP A 23 -8.49 13.19 -3.41
N PRO A 24 -9.02 13.16 -2.19
CA PRO A 24 -9.94 12.11 -1.76
C PRO A 24 -11.29 12.11 -2.52
N SER A 25 -11.57 13.15 -3.33
CA SER A 25 -12.76 13.20 -4.17
C SER A 25 -12.59 12.41 -5.48
N LYS A 26 -11.35 11.99 -5.80
CA LYS A 26 -11.03 11.22 -6.99
C LYS A 26 -10.57 9.83 -6.61
N THR A 27 -11.19 8.83 -7.22
CA THR A 27 -10.70 7.44 -7.17
C THR A 27 -9.66 7.25 -8.25
N VAL A 28 -8.53 6.64 -7.90
CA VAL A 28 -7.48 6.25 -8.84
C VAL A 28 -7.21 4.76 -8.72
N ASP A 29 -7.05 4.09 -9.86
CA ASP A 29 -6.87 2.63 -9.97
C ASP A 29 -5.40 2.19 -10.00
N ASP A 30 -4.48 3.13 -9.81
CA ASP A 30 -3.05 2.91 -9.90
C ASP A 30 -2.33 3.01 -8.55
N LEU A 31 -3.07 2.84 -7.45
CA LEU A 31 -2.48 2.79 -6.13
C LEU A 31 -1.83 1.43 -5.86
N LEU A 32 -0.80 1.45 -5.04
CA LEU A 32 0.00 0.30 -4.63
C LEU A 32 -0.11 0.14 -3.13
N THR A 33 -0.61 -1.01 -2.70
CA THR A 33 -0.74 -1.35 -1.29
C THR A 33 0.09 -2.59 -0.98
N PRO A 34 0.78 -2.65 0.17
CA PRO A 34 1.53 -3.83 0.57
C PRO A 34 0.57 -5.03 0.68
N CYS A 35 0.95 -6.16 0.11
CA CYS A 35 0.12 -7.35 0.06
C CYS A 35 0.94 -8.63 0.28
N SER A 36 0.25 -9.75 0.51
CA SER A 36 0.91 -11.06 0.59
C SER A 36 1.36 -11.53 -0.80
N PRO A 37 2.49 -12.28 -0.91
CA PRO A 37 2.95 -12.86 -2.18
C PRO A 37 1.95 -13.82 -2.82
N SER A 38 1.06 -14.41 -2.02
CA SER A 38 -0.01 -15.29 -2.49
C SER A 38 -1.19 -14.54 -3.14
N THR A 39 -1.19 -13.21 -3.12
CA THR A 39 -2.28 -12.40 -3.69
C THR A 39 -2.20 -12.43 -5.23
N PRO A 40 -3.30 -12.75 -5.93
CA PRO A 40 -3.35 -12.67 -7.38
C PRO A 40 -3.08 -11.24 -7.86
N GLY A 41 -2.06 -11.06 -8.69
CA GLY A 41 -1.65 -9.73 -9.16
C GLY A 41 -0.69 -9.00 -8.22
N ALA A 42 -0.18 -9.66 -7.18
CA ALA A 42 0.96 -9.18 -6.42
C ALA A 42 2.17 -9.02 -7.34
N VAL A 43 2.77 -7.85 -7.32
CA VAL A 43 4.02 -7.54 -8.01
C VAL A 43 5.13 -7.55 -6.96
N GLU A 44 6.16 -8.34 -7.20
CA GLU A 44 7.36 -8.36 -6.36
C GLU A 44 8.11 -7.03 -6.55
N MET A 45 8.05 -6.17 -5.54
CA MET A 45 8.73 -4.88 -5.51
C MET A 45 8.87 -4.39 -4.07
N ASN A 46 9.88 -3.57 -3.84
CA ASN A 46 10.16 -3.04 -2.51
C ASN A 46 9.49 -1.68 -2.35
N PHE A 47 9.30 -1.26 -1.10
CA PHE A 47 8.80 0.09 -0.79
C PHE A 47 9.59 1.21 -1.49
N MET A 48 10.91 1.03 -1.66
CA MET A 48 11.79 2.01 -2.31
C MET A 48 11.47 2.21 -3.80
N ASP A 49 10.85 1.22 -4.44
CA ASP A 49 10.43 1.27 -5.85
C ASP A 49 9.00 1.82 -6.02
N VAL A 50 8.24 1.95 -4.92
CA VAL A 50 6.87 2.45 -4.92
C VAL A 50 6.88 3.98 -4.85
N PRO A 51 6.25 4.70 -5.80
CA PRO A 51 6.12 6.15 -5.72
C PRO A 51 5.25 6.53 -4.51
N SER A 52 5.69 7.49 -3.70
CA SER A 52 4.93 7.95 -2.52
C SER A 52 3.52 8.44 -2.86
N ASP A 53 3.32 9.07 -4.02
CA ASP A 53 2.02 9.53 -4.51
C ASP A 53 1.07 8.40 -4.94
N LYS A 54 1.58 7.18 -5.02
CA LYS A 54 0.85 5.97 -5.41
C LYS A 54 0.78 4.97 -4.28
N LEU A 55 1.44 5.21 -3.16
CA LEU A 55 1.36 4.34 -2.01
C LEU A 55 0.01 4.52 -1.32
N LEU A 56 -0.79 3.45 -1.30
CA LEU A 56 -1.93 3.38 -0.41
C LEU A 56 -1.45 2.82 0.93
N GLU A 57 -1.18 3.72 1.86
CA GLU A 57 -0.85 3.37 3.23
C GLU A 57 -2.00 2.54 3.82
N PRO A 58 -1.72 1.34 4.37
CA PRO A 58 -2.76 0.59 5.03
C PRO A 58 -3.32 1.44 6.18
N PRO A 59 -4.64 1.38 6.43
CA PRO A 59 -5.23 2.12 7.54
C PRO A 59 -4.46 1.77 8.81
N VAL A 60 -4.17 2.78 9.63
CA VAL A 60 -3.59 2.57 10.95
C VAL A 60 -4.63 1.80 11.77
N SER A 61 -4.59 0.48 11.70
CA SER A 61 -5.32 -0.35 12.64
C SER A 61 -4.76 0.03 14.00
N MET A 62 -5.59 0.68 14.84
CA MET A 62 -5.37 0.70 16.28
C MET A 62 -5.48 -0.76 16.77
N GLU A 63 -4.45 -1.56 16.53
CA GLU A 63 -4.16 -2.65 17.44
C GLU A 63 -3.72 -1.97 18.74
N ALA A 64 -4.70 -1.75 19.61
CA ALA A 64 -4.48 -1.41 21.00
C ALA A 64 -3.52 -2.45 21.59
N GLN A 65 -2.29 -2.02 21.90
CA GLN A 65 -1.50 -2.42 23.07
C GLN A 65 -0.17 -1.67 23.11
#